data_AF-A0A9D4WGR2-F1
#
_entry.id   AF-A0A9D4WGR2-F1
#
_cell.length_a   1.000
_cell.length_b   1.000
_cell.length_c   1.000
_cell.angle_alpha   90.00
_cell.angle_beta   90.00
_cell.angle_gamma   90.00
#
_symmetry.space_group_name_H-M   'P 1'
#
loop_
_entity.id
_entity.type
_entity.pdbx_description
1 polymer ?
#
loop_
_entity_poly.entity_id
_entity_poly.type
_entity_poly.pdbx_seq_one_letter_code
_entity_poly.pdbx_strand_id
1 'polypeptide(L)'
;MVFSAVKAHQYFTEESWDSFKQIFDAYMFEASKEWVETFEGASLLDALFKALDEVVTLSDCEIYGYLPDPEADPLPERGAIWSFNFLFYNRKLKRIVTFRLSSFSNLIADGFSFDEILDEYDEEIFADMDI
;
A
#
# COMPACT_ATOMS: atom_id res chain seq x y z
N MET A 1 -15.73 -8.30 6.83
CA MET A 1 -15.07 -7.33 7.74
C MET A 1 -16.02 -6.17 8.01
N VAL A 2 -16.48 -5.92 9.25
CA VAL A 2 -17.30 -4.71 9.52
C VAL A 2 -16.40 -3.48 9.58
N PHE A 3 -16.17 -2.84 8.44
CA PHE A 3 -15.63 -1.48 8.38
C PHE A 3 -16.65 -0.55 9.04
N SER A 4 -16.34 -0.04 10.23
CA SER A 4 -17.09 1.05 10.83
C SER A 4 -16.30 2.34 10.68
N ALA A 5 -17.00 3.44 10.37
CA ALA A 5 -16.39 4.78 10.35
C ALA A 5 -15.72 5.11 11.70
N VAL A 6 -16.21 4.51 12.79
CA VAL A 6 -15.66 4.65 14.15
C VAL A 6 -14.33 3.91 14.31
N LYS A 7 -14.00 2.92 13.48
CA LYS A 7 -12.71 2.22 13.56
C LYS A 7 -11.67 2.76 12.57
N ALA A 8 -12.11 3.25 11.41
CA ALA A 8 -11.21 3.82 10.40
C ALA A 8 -10.31 4.95 10.94
N HIS A 9 -10.87 5.86 11.75
CA HIS A 9 -10.07 6.97 12.33
C HIS A 9 -8.97 6.52 13.31
N GLN A 10 -8.99 5.27 13.77
CA GLN A 10 -7.97 4.72 14.67
C GLN A 10 -6.80 4.07 13.91
N TYR A 11 -7.01 3.71 12.65
CA TYR A 11 -6.04 2.95 11.85
C TYR A 11 -5.40 3.76 10.71
N PHE A 12 -6.02 4.88 10.33
CA PHE A 12 -5.47 5.78 9.32
C PHE A 12 -4.74 6.96 9.96
N THR A 13 -3.45 7.09 9.68
CA THR A 13 -2.67 8.30 9.95
C THR A 13 -2.59 9.14 8.68
N GLU A 14 -2.79 10.46 8.81
CA GLU A 14 -2.50 11.37 7.70
C GLU A 14 -0.99 11.46 7.53
N GLU A 15 -0.51 11.13 6.33
CA GLU A 15 0.91 11.10 6.00
C GLU A 15 1.26 12.23 5.04
N SER A 16 2.51 12.67 5.11
CA SER A 16 3.04 13.60 4.13
C SER A 16 3.69 12.84 2.96
N TRP A 17 3.77 13.48 1.81
CA TRP A 17 4.50 12.92 0.67
C TRP A 17 5.97 12.68 1.00
N ASP A 18 6.56 13.50 1.87
CA ASP A 18 7.95 13.33 2.33
C ASP A 18 8.08 12.10 3.24
N SER A 19 7.11 11.84 4.12
CA SER A 19 7.05 10.62 4.94
C SER A 19 6.98 9.38 4.06
N PHE A 20 6.08 9.40 3.07
CA PHE A 20 5.94 8.32 2.09
C PHE A 20 7.26 8.06 1.35
N LYS A 21 7.92 9.11 0.86
CA LYS A 21 9.22 9.00 0.18
C LYS A 21 10.29 8.38 1.07
N GLN A 22 10.39 8.79 2.33
CA GLN A 22 11.36 8.23 3.26
C GLN A 22 11.13 6.73 3.48
N ILE A 23 9.87 6.30 3.64
CA ILE A 23 9.52 4.89 3.75
C ILE A 23 9.84 4.16 2.46
N PHE A 24 9.49 4.73 1.31
CA PHE A 24 9.78 4.15 0.01
C PHE A 24 11.29 3.94 -0.18
N ASP A 25 12.10 4.97 0.04
CA ASP A 25 13.56 4.91 -0.15
C ASP A 25 14.21 3.93 0.83
N ALA A 26 13.70 3.80 2.07
CA ALA A 26 14.25 2.89 3.07
C ALA A 26 13.90 1.42 2.79
N TYR A 27 12.65 1.13 2.43
CA TYR A 27 12.14 -0.25 2.33
C TYR A 27 12.17 -0.81 0.90
N MET A 28 12.04 0.06 -0.12
CA MET A 28 12.09 -0.32 -1.53
C MET A 28 13.47 -0.06 -2.17
N PHE A 29 14.52 0.06 -1.35
CA PHE A 29 15.88 0.34 -1.83
C PHE A 29 16.36 -0.69 -2.87
N GLU A 30 16.27 -1.99 -2.53
CA GLU A 30 16.74 -3.06 -3.43
C GLU A 30 15.91 -3.13 -4.72
N ALA A 31 14.58 -2.99 -4.62
CA ALA A 31 13.70 -2.95 -5.80
C ALA A 31 14.00 -1.73 -6.69
N SER A 32 14.28 -0.57 -6.08
CA SER A 32 14.65 0.65 -6.82
C SER A 32 15.99 0.50 -7.53
N LYS A 33 16.95 -0.19 -6.91
CA LYS A 33 18.24 -0.49 -7.52
C LYS A 33 18.09 -1.43 -8.72
N GLU A 34 17.33 -2.51 -8.57
CA GLU A 34 17.04 -3.45 -9.67
C GLU A 34 16.32 -2.76 -10.84
N TRP A 35 15.37 -1.88 -10.53
CA TRP A 35 14.67 -1.08 -11.53
C TRP A 35 15.63 -0.18 -12.33
N VAL A 36 16.54 0.52 -11.65
CA VAL A 36 17.55 1.38 -12.29
C VAL A 36 18.45 0.58 -13.24
N GLU A 37 18.84 -0.63 -12.86
CA GLU A 37 19.64 -1.53 -13.70
C GLU A 37 18.86 -2.01 -14.93
N THR A 38 17.55 -2.25 -14.79
CA THR A 38 16.68 -2.75 -15.87
C THR A 38 16.25 -1.67 -16.86
N PHE A 39 15.97 -0.47 -16.35
CA PHE A 39 15.38 0.64 -17.13
C PHE A 39 16.37 1.80 -17.36
N GLU A 40 17.66 1.48 -17.49
CA GLU A 40 18.72 2.41 -17.92
C GLU A 40 18.79 3.72 -17.11
N GLY A 41 18.68 3.64 -15.78
CA GLY A 41 18.83 4.81 -14.92
C GLY A 41 17.52 5.54 -14.57
N ALA A 42 16.37 5.08 -15.04
CA ALA A 42 15.09 5.64 -14.62
C ALA A 42 14.83 5.36 -13.12
N SER A 43 14.38 6.36 -12.37
CA SER A 43 14.00 6.20 -10.96
C SER A 43 12.63 5.54 -10.83
N LEU A 44 12.56 4.45 -10.06
CA LEU A 44 11.29 3.78 -9.75
C LEU A 44 10.30 4.73 -9.05
N LEU A 45 10.81 5.53 -8.11
CA LEU A 45 10.00 6.50 -7.37
C LEU A 45 9.41 7.56 -8.29
N ASP A 46 10.17 8.04 -9.28
CA ASP A 46 9.67 9.03 -10.25
C ASP A 46 8.62 8.43 -11.18
N ALA A 47 8.81 7.17 -11.60
CA ALA A 47 7.84 6.44 -12.40
C ALA A 47 6.52 6.24 -11.63
N LEU A 48 6.62 5.85 -10.35
CA LEU A 48 5.47 5.72 -9.46
C LEU A 48 4.76 7.05 -9.25
N PHE A 49 5.51 8.13 -8.96
CA PHE A 49 4.96 9.47 -8.80
C PHE A 49 4.16 9.89 -10.03
N LYS A 50 4.74 9.71 -11.22
CA LYS A 50 4.07 10.05 -12.47
C LYS A 50 2.79 9.25 -12.69
N ALA A 51 2.83 7.94 -12.45
CA ALA A 51 1.66 7.08 -12.58
C ALA A 51 0.53 7.48 -11.60
N LEU A 52 0.89 7.80 -10.35
CA LEU A 52 -0.07 8.27 -9.36
C LEU A 52 -0.63 9.65 -9.73
N ASP A 53 0.21 10.59 -10.17
CA ASP A 53 -0.23 11.95 -10.54
C ASP A 53 -1.19 11.93 -11.74
N GLU A 54 -0.97 11.06 -12.72
CA GLU A 54 -1.87 10.88 -13.86
C GLU A 54 -3.26 10.37 -13.45
N VAL A 55 -3.34 9.53 -12.40
CA VAL A 55 -4.60 8.90 -11.97
C VAL A 55 -5.35 9.75 -10.94
N VAL A 56 -4.66 10.29 -9.94
CA VAL A 56 -5.29 11.00 -8.82
C VAL A 56 -4.89 12.45 -8.69
N THR A 57 -3.96 12.98 -9.49
CA THR A 57 -3.46 14.35 -9.34
C THR A 57 -2.94 14.58 -7.92
N LEU A 58 -1.68 14.17 -7.68
CA LEU A 58 -1.06 14.06 -6.35
C LEU A 58 -1.03 15.39 -5.59
N SER A 59 -0.97 16.52 -6.31
CA SER A 59 -1.00 17.86 -5.70
C SER A 59 -2.30 18.20 -4.96
N ASP A 60 -3.40 17.54 -5.32
CA ASP A 60 -4.72 17.68 -4.72
C ASP A 60 -5.11 16.44 -3.88
N CYS A 61 -4.15 15.56 -3.59
CA CYS A 61 -4.38 14.33 -2.83
C CYS A 61 -4.02 14.47 -1.36
N GLU A 62 -4.84 13.84 -0.53
CA GLU A 62 -4.53 13.53 0.87
C GLU A 62 -3.98 12.11 0.93
N ILE A 63 -2.89 11.93 1.69
CA ILE A 63 -2.22 10.63 1.81
C ILE A 63 -2.52 10.08 3.19
N TYR A 64 -2.92 8.82 3.25
CA TYR A 64 -3.18 8.12 4.49
C TYR A 64 -2.33 6.86 4.58
N GLY A 65 -1.63 6.67 5.68
CA GLY A 65 -0.99 5.40 6.04
C GLY A 65 -1.98 4.56 6.85
N TYR A 66 -2.11 3.28 6.51
CA TYR A 66 -2.82 2.31 7.34
C TYR A 66 -1.83 1.54 8.20
N LEU A 67 -1.99 1.69 9.52
CA LEU A 67 -1.25 0.94 10.52
C LEU A 67 -2.17 -0.14 11.11
N PRO A 68 -1.97 -1.43 10.76
CA PRO A 68 -2.80 -2.49 11.31
C PRO A 68 -2.60 -2.61 12.83
N ASP A 69 -3.70 -2.74 13.57
CA ASP A 69 -3.66 -2.99 15.02
C ASP A 69 -3.53 -4.50 15.27
N PRO A 70 -2.43 -4.99 15.87
CA PRO A 70 -2.16 -6.42 16.01
C PRO A 70 -3.21 -7.20 16.82
N GLU A 71 -4.06 -6.56 17.63
CA GLU A 71 -5.17 -7.24 18.32
C GLU A 71 -6.54 -7.06 17.67
N ALA A 72 -6.72 -6.00 16.87
CA ALA A 72 -8.01 -5.65 16.29
C ALA A 72 -8.11 -5.92 14.78
N ASP A 73 -6.98 -6.11 14.10
CA ASP A 73 -6.95 -6.46 12.69
C ASP A 73 -7.13 -7.98 12.52
N PRO A 74 -8.18 -8.42 11.81
CA PRO A 74 -8.31 -9.83 11.42
C PRO A 74 -7.24 -10.24 10.41
N LEU A 75 -6.48 -9.29 9.86
CA LEU A 75 -5.36 -9.48 8.94
C LEU A 75 -4.13 -9.95 9.70
N PRO A 76 -3.80 -11.25 9.68
CA PRO A 76 -2.49 -11.66 10.11
C PRO A 76 -1.54 -11.24 8.98
N GLU A 77 -0.53 -10.42 9.26
CA GLU A 77 0.64 -10.31 8.39
C GLU A 77 1.30 -11.70 8.32
N ARG A 78 0.74 -12.63 7.52
CA ARG A 78 1.17 -14.02 7.44
C ARG A 78 2.52 -14.07 6.73
N GLY A 79 3.58 -13.82 7.50
CA GLY A 79 4.96 -13.96 7.05
C GLY A 79 5.53 -12.76 6.30
N ALA A 80 4.84 -11.62 6.25
CA ALA A 80 5.45 -10.37 5.80
C ALA A 80 6.50 -9.91 6.83
N ILE A 81 7.70 -9.57 6.37
CA ILE A 81 8.76 -8.97 7.18
C ILE A 81 8.37 -7.53 7.52
N TRP A 82 7.74 -6.86 6.56
CA TRP A 82 7.13 -5.54 6.71
C TRP A 82 5.99 -5.40 5.68
N SER A 83 4.96 -4.64 6.04
CA SER A 83 3.87 -4.25 5.15
C SER A 83 3.51 -2.80 5.38
N PHE A 84 3.34 -2.05 4.30
CA PHE A 84 2.85 -0.68 4.31
C PHE A 84 1.68 -0.56 3.35
N ASN A 85 0.66 0.15 3.80
CA ASN A 85 -0.57 0.37 3.06
C ASN A 85 -0.82 1.88 3.00
N PHE A 86 -0.73 2.46 1.82
CA PHE A 86 -0.97 3.88 1.58
C PHE A 86 -2.23 4.07 0.76
N LEU A 87 -3.03 5.07 1.13
CA LEU A 87 -4.20 5.50 0.38
C LEU A 87 -4.00 6.94 -0.08
N PHE A 88 -4.10 7.15 -1.38
CA PHE A 88 -4.07 8.45 -2.02
C PHE A 88 -5.49 8.84 -2.39
N TYR A 89 -6.06 9.79 -1.65
CA TYR A 89 -7.44 10.22 -1.84
C TYR A 89 -7.50 11.62 -2.45
N ASN A 90 -8.06 11.71 -3.66
CA ASN A 90 -8.41 13.00 -4.25
C ASN A 90 -9.90 13.29 -4.03
N ARG A 91 -10.18 14.28 -3.15
CA ARG A 91 -11.55 14.73 -2.83
C ARG A 91 -12.30 15.30 -4.02
N LYS A 92 -11.62 15.99 -4.94
CA LYS A 92 -12.23 16.64 -6.12
C LYS A 92 -12.69 15.59 -7.13
N LEU A 93 -11.87 14.56 -7.35
CA LEU A 93 -12.16 13.46 -8.26
C LEU A 93 -13.02 12.36 -7.63
N LYS A 94 -13.17 12.37 -6.29
CA LYS A 94 -13.77 11.28 -5.49
C LYS A 94 -13.13 9.93 -5.80
N ARG A 95 -11.81 9.93 -5.97
CA ARG A 95 -11.02 8.77 -6.38
C ARG A 95 -10.00 8.44 -5.30
N ILE A 96 -9.87 7.15 -5.01
CA ILE A 96 -8.88 6.60 -4.07
C ILE A 96 -7.97 5.67 -4.87
N VAL A 97 -6.67 5.80 -4.67
CA VAL A 97 -5.68 4.79 -5.10
C VAL A 97 -5.06 4.19 -3.85
N THR A 98 -5.13 2.87 -3.75
CA THR A 98 -4.46 2.12 -2.70
C THR A 98 -3.13 1.60 -3.23
N PHE A 99 -2.07 1.83 -2.48
CA PHE A 99 -0.72 1.38 -2.80
C PHE A 99 -0.16 0.57 -1.64
N ARG A 100 0.11 -0.71 -1.90
CA ARG A 100 0.66 -1.63 -0.91
C ARG A 100 2.09 -1.97 -1.24
N LEU A 101 2.94 -1.91 -0.24
CA LEU A 101 4.31 -2.40 -0.28
C LEU A 101 4.44 -3.49 0.77
N SER A 102 5.02 -4.63 0.42
CA SER A 102 5.29 -5.69 1.39
C SER A 102 6.52 -6.48 0.99
N SER A 103 7.24 -7.02 1.97
CA SER A 103 8.34 -7.95 1.72
C SER A 103 8.11 -9.23 2.50
N PHE A 104 8.45 -10.35 1.87
CA PHE A 104 8.26 -11.68 2.42
C PHE A 104 9.59 -12.43 2.41
N SER A 105 9.73 -13.38 3.33
CA SER A 105 10.86 -14.30 3.28
C SER A 105 10.59 -15.41 2.28
N ASN A 106 11.52 -15.61 1.34
CA ASN A 106 11.49 -16.75 0.41
C ASN A 106 11.57 -18.12 1.13
N LEU A 107 11.89 -18.15 2.43
CA LEU A 107 11.88 -19.37 3.24
C LEU A 107 10.47 -19.89 3.52
N ILE A 108 9.44 -19.04 3.41
CA ILE A 108 8.02 -19.36 3.62
C ILE A 108 7.29 -19.55 2.28
N ALA A 109 7.89 -19.10 1.17
CA ALA A 109 7.28 -19.06 -0.16
C ALA A 109 7.07 -20.43 -0.84
N ASP A 110 7.48 -21.53 -0.21
CA ASP A 110 7.31 -22.89 -0.76
C ASP A 110 5.86 -23.42 -0.66
N GLY A 111 4.89 -22.58 -0.27
CA GLY A 111 3.49 -22.98 -0.13
C GLY A 111 2.42 -21.87 -0.19
N PHE A 112 2.78 -20.61 -0.47
CA PHE A 112 1.81 -19.51 -0.57
C PHE A 112 2.05 -18.69 -1.83
N SER A 113 1.07 -18.67 -2.74
CA SER A 113 1.04 -17.80 -3.91
C SER A 113 0.72 -16.37 -3.47
N PHE A 114 1.56 -15.41 -3.86
CA PHE A 114 1.34 -13.98 -3.61
C PHE A 114 0.03 -13.48 -4.23
N ASP A 115 -0.33 -14.01 -5.41
CA ASP A 115 -1.59 -13.70 -6.08
C ASP A 115 -2.80 -14.26 -5.31
N GLU A 116 -2.69 -15.47 -4.73
CA GLU A 116 -3.78 -16.02 -3.90
C GLU A 116 -3.98 -15.22 -2.61
N ILE A 117 -2.91 -14.72 -2.00
CA ILE A 117 -3.01 -13.85 -0.82
C ILE A 117 -3.69 -12.52 -1.17
N LEU A 118 -3.40 -11.94 -2.35
CA LEU A 118 -4.02 -10.70 -2.80
C LEU A 118 -5.48 -10.88 -3.19
N ASP A 119 -5.82 -11.97 -3.87
CA ASP A 119 -7.21 -12.28 -4.27
C ASP A 119 -8.09 -12.55 -3.04
N GLU A 120 -7.60 -13.34 -2.06
CA GLU A 120 -8.31 -13.59 -0.80
C GLU A 120 -8.46 -12.29 0.01
N TYR A 121 -7.47 -11.39 -0.08
CA TYR A 121 -7.48 -10.08 0.59
C TYR A 121 -8.52 -9.11 0.01
N ASP A 122 -8.57 -8.98 -1.32
CA ASP A 122 -9.56 -8.13 -1.99
C ASP A 122 -10.97 -8.67 -1.75
N GLU A 123 -11.17 -9.98 -1.83
CA GLU A 123 -12.46 -10.61 -1.50
C GLU A 123 -12.88 -10.31 -0.05
N GLU A 124 -11.99 -10.44 0.95
CA GLU A 124 -12.32 -10.18 2.35
C GLU A 124 -12.60 -8.69 2.66
N ILE A 125 -11.91 -7.75 2.00
CA ILE A 125 -12.16 -6.32 2.14
C ILE A 125 -13.52 -5.94 1.58
N PHE A 126 -13.86 -6.43 0.39
CA PHE A 126 -15.06 -6.01 -0.32
C PHE A 126 -16.30 -6.85 0.03
N ALA A 127 -16.14 -8.00 0.70
CA ALA A 127 -17.23 -8.91 1.05
C ALA A 127 -18.36 -8.28 1.91
N ASP A 128 -18.08 -7.23 2.67
CA ASP A 128 -19.05 -6.54 3.53
C ASP A 128 -19.44 -5.13 2.99
N MET A 129 -19.03 -4.77 1.77
CA MET A 129 -19.56 -3.58 1.10
C MET A 129 -20.95 -3.89 0.53
N ASP A 130 -21.98 -3.75 1.36
CA ASP A 130 -23.39 -3.77 0.93
C ASP A 130 -23.58 -2.85 -0.29
N ILE A 131 -24.08 -3.42 -1.40
CA ILE A 131 -24.57 -2.72 -2.60
C ILE A 131 -25.88 -1.98 -2.30
#